data_AF-P0DO31-F1
#
_entry.id   AF-P0DO31-F1
#
_cell.length_a   1.000
_cell.length_b   1.000
_cell.length_c   1.000
_cell.angle_alpha   90.00
_cell.angle_beta   90.00
_cell.angle_gamma   90.00
#
_symmetry.space_group_name_H-M   'P 1'
#
loop_
_entity.id
_entity.type
_entity.pdbx_description
1 polymer ?
#
loop_
_entity_poly.entity_id
_entity_poly.type
_entity_poly.pdbx_seq_one_letter_code
_entity_poly.pdbx_strand_id
1 'polypeptide(L)'
;MALATPLPATQAAVKVTGPSTVDVSAATTLPVLEAFEVLVRVACVSINHVDGKSADMSPTPGATSGVDFSGLIVALGSKVDSDEFRANNNMRALSIGDRVFGGVFGNNPLRHDNGAFAEYVAVPARLIWHMPAAMDFSTAATIGATLATVGLALFQYLQVPMPSTQTISDSKTIPDPQQKTRMALVYGGGTATGAMAIQVLKLAGFRPITTCSPGSAARAMHLGAAATFDYRSPTCGADLREHTANGLELALDCITDTASMSICYEALGSAGGRYVALDAFPLRGHTRRSVAAEWVCTYTQFGHAVAWVPPYNLDARPRDREIAEAWYVVAQQLVDEGLIEPYPKEDRTGGLAAVGEGMRAVWKGEISGRKLAYPIAEECY
;
A
#
# COMPACT_ATOMS: atom_id res chain seq x y z
N MET A 1 -29.73 6.00 -3.29
CA MET A 1 -28.85 5.81 -2.13
C MET A 1 -29.62 4.93 -1.15
N ALA A 2 -29.19 3.69 -0.96
CA ALA A 2 -29.71 2.85 0.11
C ALA A 2 -28.92 3.17 1.40
N LEU A 3 -29.57 3.14 2.56
CA LEU A 3 -28.95 3.39 3.88
C LEU A 3 -29.39 2.31 4.85
N ALA A 4 -28.46 1.80 5.67
CA ALA A 4 -28.79 0.87 6.78
C ALA A 4 -29.49 1.60 7.94
N THR A 5 -29.06 2.84 8.17
CA THR A 5 -29.44 3.68 9.31
C THR A 5 -29.29 5.15 8.89
N PRO A 6 -30.01 6.09 9.52
CA PRO A 6 -29.78 7.51 9.30
C PRO A 6 -28.32 7.84 9.56
N LEU A 7 -27.65 8.44 8.57
CA LEU A 7 -26.27 8.89 8.74
C LEU A 7 -26.24 10.08 9.71
N PRO A 8 -25.23 10.17 10.58
CA PRO A 8 -25.07 11.35 11.43
C PRO A 8 -24.75 12.59 10.57
N ALA A 9 -25.09 13.78 11.06
CA ALA A 9 -24.77 15.03 10.38
C ALA A 9 -23.27 15.36 10.43
N THR A 10 -22.60 14.92 11.50
CA THR A 10 -21.17 15.14 11.74
C THR A 10 -20.51 13.86 12.26
N GLN A 11 -19.19 13.84 12.21
CA GLN A 11 -18.33 12.77 12.69
C GLN A 11 -17.08 13.31 13.39
N ALA A 12 -16.45 12.46 14.19
CA ALA A 12 -15.08 12.62 14.63
C ALA A 12 -14.08 12.29 13.50
N ALA A 13 -13.07 13.13 13.33
CA ALA A 13 -12.01 12.94 12.34
C ALA A 13 -10.69 13.56 12.80
N VAL A 14 -9.57 12.92 12.48
CA VAL A 14 -8.22 13.47 12.66
C VAL A 14 -7.94 14.43 11.52
N LYS A 15 -7.83 15.72 11.84
CA LYS A 15 -7.59 16.81 10.90
C LYS A 15 -6.15 17.26 10.97
N VAL A 16 -5.54 17.53 9.82
CA VAL A 16 -4.27 18.25 9.76
C VAL A 16 -4.51 19.70 10.21
N THR A 17 -3.75 20.17 11.19
CA THR A 17 -3.87 21.54 11.74
C THR A 17 -2.67 22.42 11.41
N GLY A 18 -1.56 21.82 10.96
CA GLY A 18 -0.33 22.49 10.61
C GLY A 18 0.80 21.50 10.26
N PRO A 19 2.02 21.99 9.99
CA PRO A 19 3.17 21.14 9.70
C PRO A 19 3.42 20.16 10.85
N SER A 20 3.39 18.85 10.56
CA SER A 20 3.56 17.78 11.55
C SER A 20 2.50 17.74 12.68
N THR A 21 1.40 18.49 12.57
CA THR A 21 0.35 18.54 13.61
C THR A 21 -1.00 18.08 13.09
N VAL A 22 -1.64 17.22 13.89
CA VAL A 22 -3.00 16.74 13.67
C VAL A 22 -3.77 16.78 14.99
N ASP A 23 -5.06 17.07 14.91
CA ASP A 23 -5.97 17.12 16.06
C ASP A 23 -7.30 16.44 15.70
N VAL A 24 -7.96 15.86 16.69
CA VAL A 24 -9.32 15.32 16.51
C VAL A 24 -10.32 16.45 16.52
N SER A 25 -11.06 16.61 15.42
CA SER A 25 -12.27 17.41 15.36
C SER A 25 -13.48 16.51 15.57
N ALA A 26 -14.27 16.78 16.63
CA ALA A 26 -15.47 16.00 16.97
C ALA A 26 -16.71 16.31 16.11
N ALA A 27 -16.66 17.38 15.30
CA ALA A 27 -17.81 17.89 14.55
C ALA A 27 -17.43 18.22 13.10
N THR A 28 -16.87 17.24 12.39
CA THR A 28 -16.58 17.36 10.96
C THR A 28 -17.77 16.85 10.15
N THR A 29 -18.08 17.46 9.01
CA THR A 29 -19.06 16.90 8.06
C THR A 29 -18.62 15.52 7.55
N LEU A 30 -19.58 14.65 7.24
CA LEU A 30 -19.29 13.42 6.52
C LEU A 30 -18.75 13.73 5.12
N PRO A 31 -17.94 12.84 4.51
CA PRO A 31 -17.52 13.03 3.14
C PRO A 31 -18.72 13.03 2.21
N VAL A 32 -18.71 13.91 1.21
CA VAL A 32 -19.71 13.89 0.13
C VAL A 32 -19.54 12.59 -0.64
N LEU A 33 -20.57 11.74 -0.67
CA LEU A 33 -20.54 10.47 -1.37
C LEU A 33 -20.76 10.68 -2.86
N GLU A 34 -19.76 10.35 -3.68
CA GLU A 34 -19.87 10.45 -5.13
C GLU A 34 -20.60 9.26 -5.76
N ALA A 35 -20.95 9.39 -7.04
CA ALA A 35 -21.81 8.43 -7.73
C ALA A 35 -21.24 7.00 -7.77
N PHE A 36 -19.93 6.85 -7.92
CA PHE A 36 -19.22 5.56 -8.03
C PHE A 36 -18.48 5.17 -6.74
N GLU A 37 -18.90 5.72 -5.61
CA GLU A 37 -18.28 5.48 -4.32
C GLU A 37 -19.20 4.73 -3.37
N VAL A 38 -18.60 4.13 -2.35
CA VAL A 38 -19.31 3.62 -1.18
C VAL A 38 -18.89 4.42 0.04
N LEU A 39 -19.81 4.60 0.99
CA LEU A 39 -19.52 5.14 2.31
C LEU A 39 -19.29 3.97 3.26
N VAL A 40 -18.16 3.99 3.95
CA VAL A 40 -17.78 2.97 4.92
C VAL A 40 -17.77 3.59 6.31
N ARG A 41 -18.44 2.95 7.27
CA ARG A 41 -18.24 3.22 8.69
C ARG A 41 -16.99 2.48 9.14
N VAL A 42 -15.97 3.22 9.57
CA VAL A 42 -14.65 2.71 9.89
C VAL A 42 -14.69 1.98 11.23
N ALA A 43 -14.27 0.71 11.21
CA ALA A 43 -14.10 -0.11 12.41
C ALA A 43 -12.69 0.00 12.95
N CYS A 44 -11.67 0.00 12.08
CA CYS A 44 -10.27 0.09 12.46
C CYS A 44 -9.46 0.86 11.42
N VAL A 45 -8.39 1.52 11.87
CA VAL A 45 -7.42 2.21 11.00
C VAL A 45 -6.00 1.72 11.27
N SER A 46 -5.12 1.88 10.30
CA SER A 46 -3.69 1.60 10.49
C SER A 46 -2.82 2.78 10.05
N ILE A 47 -1.68 2.93 10.69
CA ILE A 47 -0.74 4.02 10.44
C ILE A 47 0.34 3.58 9.44
N ASN A 48 0.57 4.42 8.44
CA ASN A 48 1.64 4.33 7.45
C ASN A 48 2.62 5.50 7.63
N HIS A 49 3.85 5.34 7.13
CA HIS A 49 4.84 6.42 7.12
C HIS A 49 4.34 7.68 6.40
N VAL A 50 3.55 7.48 5.34
CA VAL A 50 3.00 8.58 4.52
C VAL A 50 2.02 9.48 5.29
N ASP A 51 1.39 8.99 6.35
CA ASP A 51 0.45 9.78 7.15
C ASP A 51 1.19 10.92 7.88
N GLY A 52 2.30 10.59 8.56
CA GLY A 52 3.15 11.59 9.20
C GLY A 52 3.94 12.43 8.19
N LYS A 53 4.51 11.77 7.17
CA LYS A 53 5.29 12.42 6.11
C LYS A 53 4.50 13.48 5.35
N SER A 54 3.26 13.18 4.96
CA SER A 54 2.44 14.12 4.21
C SER A 54 1.98 15.29 5.10
N ALA A 55 1.65 15.04 6.37
CA ALA A 55 1.32 16.10 7.33
C ALA A 55 2.51 17.04 7.59
N ASP A 56 3.75 16.55 7.48
CA ASP A 56 4.97 17.37 7.62
C ASP A 56 5.33 18.12 6.34
N MET A 57 5.45 17.41 5.21
CA MET A 57 6.01 17.96 3.97
C MET A 57 4.96 18.60 3.06
N SER A 58 3.68 18.30 3.26
CA SER A 58 2.56 18.87 2.48
C SER A 58 1.33 19.07 3.37
N PRO A 59 1.46 19.87 4.45
CA PRO A 59 0.36 20.09 5.37
C PRO A 59 -0.82 20.75 4.66
N THR A 60 -2.00 20.17 4.79
CA THR A 60 -3.25 20.75 4.28
C THR A 60 -4.20 21.02 5.45
N PRO A 61 -4.14 22.22 6.05
CA PRO A 61 -5.00 22.55 7.19
C PRO A 61 -6.49 22.30 6.90
N GLY A 62 -7.15 21.54 7.78
CA GLY A 62 -8.56 21.15 7.69
C GLY A 62 -8.82 19.85 6.91
N ALA A 63 -7.84 19.28 6.20
CA ALA A 63 -7.99 18.00 5.54
C ALA A 63 -8.01 16.83 6.55
N THR A 64 -8.87 15.84 6.32
CA THR A 64 -8.85 14.58 7.08
C THR A 64 -7.61 13.77 6.72
N SER A 65 -6.88 13.29 7.72
CA SER A 65 -5.66 12.48 7.53
C SER A 65 -6.00 10.98 7.39
N GLY A 66 -4.97 10.17 7.09
CA GLY A 66 -5.03 8.72 7.12
C GLY A 66 -5.31 8.04 5.79
N VAL A 67 -4.60 6.95 5.55
CA VAL A 67 -4.76 6.11 4.34
C VAL A 67 -5.59 4.87 4.61
N ASP A 68 -5.21 4.07 5.61
CA ASP A 68 -5.66 2.70 5.77
C ASP A 68 -6.89 2.58 6.67
N PHE A 69 -7.88 1.79 6.23
CA PHE A 69 -9.08 1.47 7.02
C PHE A 69 -9.57 0.04 6.78
N SER A 70 -10.39 -0.42 7.71
CA SER A 70 -11.36 -1.50 7.53
C SER A 70 -12.69 -1.11 8.18
N GLY A 71 -13.81 -1.65 7.71
CA GLY A 71 -15.12 -1.24 8.19
C GLY A 71 -16.30 -1.88 7.46
N LEU A 72 -17.48 -1.29 7.65
CA LEU A 72 -18.74 -1.74 7.05
C LEU A 72 -19.27 -0.74 6.03
N ILE A 73 -19.71 -1.21 4.87
CA ILE A 73 -20.44 -0.37 3.93
C ILE A 73 -21.78 0.05 4.55
N VAL A 74 -22.05 1.36 4.59
CA VAL A 74 -23.31 1.92 5.13
C VAL A 74 -24.13 2.66 4.07
N ALA A 75 -23.52 3.04 2.95
CA ALA A 75 -24.23 3.67 1.83
C ALA A 75 -23.54 3.37 0.50
N LEU A 76 -24.34 3.34 -0.58
CA LEU A 76 -23.86 3.18 -1.95
C LEU A 76 -24.17 4.45 -2.77
N GLY A 77 -23.20 4.89 -3.55
CA GLY A 77 -23.34 5.93 -4.55
C GLY A 77 -24.34 5.54 -5.64
N SER A 78 -24.94 6.53 -6.28
CA SER A 78 -26.07 6.33 -7.21
C SER A 78 -25.77 5.50 -8.46
N LYS A 79 -24.49 5.25 -8.76
CA LYS A 79 -24.04 4.48 -9.92
C LYS A 79 -23.35 3.17 -9.57
N VAL A 80 -23.12 2.87 -8.28
CA VAL A 80 -22.43 1.64 -7.86
C VAL A 80 -23.16 0.39 -8.33
N ASP A 81 -24.47 0.30 -8.13
CA ASP A 81 -25.25 -0.90 -8.51
C ASP A 81 -25.34 -1.09 -10.04
N SER A 82 -25.22 0.00 -10.80
CA SER A 82 -25.25 -0.04 -12.27
C SER A 82 -23.87 -0.20 -12.92
N ASP A 83 -22.80 -0.17 -12.13
CA ASP A 83 -21.44 -0.31 -12.64
C ASP A 83 -21.09 -1.79 -12.84
N GLU A 84 -21.03 -2.22 -14.10
CA GLU A 84 -20.76 -3.63 -14.45
C GLU A 84 -19.31 -4.06 -14.19
N PHE A 85 -18.40 -3.15 -13.79
CA PHE A 85 -16.99 -3.48 -13.56
C PHE A 85 -16.79 -4.71 -12.68
N ARG A 86 -17.48 -4.78 -11.52
CA ARG A 86 -17.32 -5.90 -10.59
C ARG A 86 -17.87 -7.20 -11.19
N ALA A 87 -19.03 -7.16 -11.84
CA ALA A 87 -19.64 -8.31 -12.51
C ALA A 87 -18.74 -8.85 -13.64
N ASN A 88 -18.21 -7.96 -14.48
CA ASN A 88 -17.35 -8.32 -15.62
C ASN A 88 -16.00 -8.90 -15.20
N ASN A 89 -15.56 -8.66 -13.96
CA ASN A 89 -14.31 -9.16 -13.41
C ASN A 89 -14.49 -10.28 -12.36
N ASN A 90 -15.67 -10.93 -12.31
CA ASN A 90 -15.99 -11.98 -11.33
C ASN A 90 -15.77 -11.55 -9.87
N MET A 91 -15.93 -10.27 -9.57
CA MET A 91 -15.89 -9.76 -8.21
C MET A 91 -17.29 -9.77 -7.60
N ARG A 92 -17.39 -10.06 -6.31
CA ARG A 92 -18.66 -9.92 -5.57
C ARG A 92 -19.18 -8.48 -5.66
N ALA A 93 -20.49 -8.32 -5.91
CA ALA A 93 -21.17 -7.03 -5.84
C ALA A 93 -21.08 -6.44 -4.41
N LEU A 94 -21.07 -5.12 -4.31
CA LEU A 94 -21.01 -4.43 -3.02
C LEU A 94 -22.42 -4.22 -2.48
N SER A 95 -22.62 -4.49 -1.20
CA SER A 95 -23.89 -4.35 -0.49
C SER A 95 -23.67 -3.65 0.84
N ILE A 96 -24.73 -2.99 1.31
CA ILE A 96 -24.75 -2.43 2.67
C ILE A 96 -24.57 -3.57 3.68
N GLY A 97 -23.72 -3.33 4.68
CA GLY A 97 -23.32 -4.32 5.68
C GLY A 97 -22.11 -5.15 5.29
N ASP A 98 -21.58 -5.02 4.06
CA ASP A 98 -20.36 -5.73 3.68
C ASP A 98 -19.17 -5.26 4.51
N ARG A 99 -18.39 -6.23 5.00
CA ARG A 99 -17.08 -6.03 5.63
C ARG A 99 -16.04 -5.79 4.55
N VAL A 100 -15.37 -4.65 4.61
CA VAL A 100 -14.44 -4.17 3.58
C VAL A 100 -13.19 -3.54 4.17
N PHE A 101 -12.14 -3.47 3.37
CA PHE A 101 -10.90 -2.76 3.69
C PHE A 101 -10.30 -2.11 2.45
N GLY A 102 -9.44 -1.13 2.65
CA GLY A 102 -8.78 -0.42 1.56
C GLY A 102 -7.90 0.72 2.02
N GLY A 103 -7.47 1.52 1.06
CA GLY A 103 -6.72 2.75 1.27
C GLY A 103 -7.37 3.91 0.55
N VAL A 104 -7.37 5.10 1.17
CA VAL A 104 -7.81 6.36 0.55
C VAL A 104 -6.70 7.40 0.52
N PHE A 105 -6.92 8.48 -0.23
CA PHE A 105 -6.02 9.63 -0.21
C PHE A 105 -6.32 10.52 1.00
N GLY A 106 -5.67 10.25 2.14
CA GLY A 106 -5.66 11.14 3.31
C GLY A 106 -4.80 12.38 3.10
N ASN A 107 -5.11 13.45 3.84
CA ASN A 107 -4.46 14.77 3.71
C ASN A 107 -4.52 15.29 2.25
N ASN A 108 -5.69 15.13 1.61
CA ASN A 108 -5.90 15.51 0.20
C ASN A 108 -6.34 16.99 0.08
N PRO A 109 -5.55 17.87 -0.55
CA PRO A 109 -5.91 19.28 -0.78
C PRO A 109 -7.13 19.51 -1.66
N LEU A 110 -7.55 18.50 -2.41
CA LEU A 110 -8.72 18.58 -3.30
C LEU A 110 -9.98 17.97 -2.68
N ARG A 111 -9.87 17.35 -1.49
CA ARG A 111 -10.98 16.67 -0.82
C ARG A 111 -10.80 16.63 0.70
N HIS A 112 -10.95 17.80 1.34
CA HIS A 112 -10.64 18.01 2.75
C HIS A 112 -11.52 17.19 3.72
N ASP A 113 -12.71 16.80 3.27
CA ASP A 113 -13.69 16.04 4.04
C ASP A 113 -13.34 14.54 4.15
N ASN A 114 -12.50 14.00 3.26
CA ASN A 114 -12.25 12.56 3.16
C ASN A 114 -10.82 12.16 3.56
N GLY A 115 -10.72 11.08 4.33
CA GLY A 115 -9.47 10.50 4.84
C GLY A 115 -9.80 9.36 5.82
N ALA A 116 -8.90 8.39 5.97
CA ALA A 116 -9.21 7.15 6.68
C ALA A 116 -9.32 7.32 8.20
N PHE A 117 -8.65 8.32 8.78
CA PHE A 117 -8.67 8.59 10.21
C PHE A 117 -9.92 9.39 10.60
N ALA A 118 -11.08 8.80 10.35
CA ALA A 118 -12.40 9.33 10.68
C ALA A 118 -13.37 8.19 10.98
N GLU A 119 -14.57 8.49 11.49
CA GLU A 119 -15.61 7.48 11.71
C GLU A 119 -16.23 6.97 10.39
N TYR A 120 -16.20 7.79 9.34
CA TYR A 120 -16.71 7.47 8.00
C TYR A 120 -15.74 7.91 6.91
N VAL A 121 -15.58 7.06 5.90
CA VAL A 121 -14.71 7.30 4.75
C VAL A 121 -15.44 6.95 3.45
N ALA A 122 -15.28 7.79 2.43
CA ALA A 122 -15.80 7.53 1.08
C ALA A 122 -14.70 6.92 0.20
N VAL A 123 -15.06 5.88 -0.55
CA VAL A 123 -14.08 5.05 -1.28
C VAL A 123 -14.63 4.69 -2.67
N PRO A 124 -13.84 4.80 -3.74
CA PRO A 124 -14.26 4.31 -5.05
C PRO A 124 -14.63 2.82 -5.01
N ALA A 125 -15.81 2.47 -5.52
CA ALA A 125 -16.36 1.11 -5.47
C ALA A 125 -15.49 0.05 -6.20
N ARG A 126 -14.66 0.51 -7.15
CA ARG A 126 -13.70 -0.35 -7.87
C ARG A 126 -12.37 -0.53 -7.14
N LEU A 127 -12.05 0.35 -6.17
CA LEU A 127 -10.81 0.33 -5.39
C LEU A 127 -11.06 0.00 -3.91
N ILE A 128 -11.87 -1.03 -3.66
CA ILE A 128 -12.14 -1.55 -2.33
C ILE A 128 -12.24 -3.07 -2.35
N TRP A 129 -11.69 -3.71 -1.32
CA TRP A 129 -11.70 -5.15 -1.16
C TRP A 129 -12.74 -5.59 -0.13
N HIS A 130 -13.38 -6.73 -0.38
CA HIS A 130 -14.10 -7.46 0.65
C HIS A 130 -13.11 -8.11 1.60
N MET A 131 -13.47 -8.12 2.88
CA MET A 131 -12.75 -8.88 3.89
C MET A 131 -13.12 -10.37 3.81
N PRO A 132 -12.14 -11.29 3.85
CA PRO A 132 -12.41 -12.70 4.13
C PRO A 132 -13.12 -12.85 5.47
N ALA A 133 -14.06 -13.79 5.57
CA ALA A 133 -14.87 -13.97 6.78
C ALA A 133 -14.03 -14.18 8.05
N ALA A 134 -12.92 -14.91 7.93
CA ALA A 134 -12.01 -15.25 9.02
C ALA A 134 -11.03 -14.11 9.41
N MET A 135 -10.97 -13.03 8.63
CA MET A 135 -10.05 -11.92 8.90
C MET A 135 -10.72 -10.92 9.85
N ASP A 136 -10.03 -10.51 10.91
CA ASP A 136 -10.49 -9.44 11.80
C ASP A 136 -10.25 -8.04 11.20
N PHE A 137 -10.98 -7.04 11.69
CA PHE A 137 -10.89 -5.66 11.19
C PHE A 137 -9.51 -5.05 11.37
N SER A 138 -8.84 -5.31 12.50
CA SER A 138 -7.52 -4.76 12.75
C SER A 138 -6.48 -5.27 11.75
N THR A 139 -6.47 -6.59 11.50
CA THR A 139 -5.63 -7.22 10.50
C THR A 139 -5.90 -6.63 9.11
N ALA A 140 -7.17 -6.54 8.71
CA ALA A 140 -7.55 -6.01 7.41
C ALA A 140 -7.11 -4.54 7.21
N ALA A 141 -7.19 -3.71 8.26
CA ALA A 141 -6.76 -2.31 8.21
C ALA A 141 -5.26 -2.16 7.92
N THR A 142 -4.43 -3.20 8.10
CA THR A 142 -2.98 -3.09 7.84
C THR A 142 -2.56 -3.33 6.40
N ILE A 143 -3.49 -3.76 5.53
CA ILE A 143 -3.18 -4.33 4.21
C ILE A 143 -3.32 -3.31 3.07
N GLY A 144 -4.29 -2.39 3.16
CA GLY A 144 -4.76 -1.59 2.02
C GLY A 144 -3.64 -0.87 1.26
N ALA A 145 -2.87 -0.04 1.97
CA ALA A 145 -1.80 0.77 1.41
C ALA A 145 -0.65 -0.08 0.83
N THR A 146 -0.27 -1.17 1.51
CA THR A 146 0.84 -2.02 1.06
C THR A 146 0.45 -2.78 -0.20
N LEU A 147 -0.76 -3.33 -0.24
CA LEU A 147 -1.27 -4.08 -1.39
C LEU A 147 -1.45 -3.16 -2.61
N ALA A 148 -2.04 -1.97 -2.44
CA ALA A 148 -2.18 -0.99 -3.51
C ALA A 148 -0.82 -0.51 -4.04
N THR A 149 0.11 -0.18 -3.14
CA THR A 149 1.46 0.30 -3.51
C THR A 149 2.24 -0.75 -4.26
N VAL A 150 2.24 -2.00 -3.80
CA VAL A 150 2.93 -3.11 -4.47
C VAL A 150 2.35 -3.36 -5.86
N GLY A 151 1.02 -3.36 -6.02
CA GLY A 151 0.42 -3.57 -7.32
C GLY A 151 0.84 -2.53 -8.34
N LEU A 152 0.79 -1.26 -7.96
CA LEU A 152 1.18 -0.19 -8.87
C LEU A 152 2.70 -0.24 -9.16
N ALA A 153 3.53 -0.40 -8.13
CA ALA A 153 4.99 -0.47 -8.28
C ALA A 153 5.46 -1.65 -9.13
N LEU A 154 4.89 -2.84 -8.95
CA LEU A 154 5.28 -4.02 -9.71
C LEU A 154 4.75 -3.96 -11.15
N PHE A 155 3.46 -3.69 -11.34
CA PHE A 155 2.81 -3.95 -12.63
C PHE A 155 2.84 -2.77 -13.58
N GLN A 156 2.77 -1.53 -13.07
CA GLN A 156 2.89 -0.33 -13.90
C GLN A 156 4.36 0.09 -14.04
N TYR A 157 5.06 0.24 -12.91
CA TYR A 157 6.38 0.87 -12.90
C TYR A 157 7.53 -0.11 -13.12
N LEU A 158 7.50 -1.33 -12.57
CA LEU A 158 8.49 -2.37 -12.90
C LEU A 158 8.11 -3.20 -14.12
N GLN A 159 6.86 -3.13 -14.60
CA GLN A 159 6.34 -3.93 -15.72
C GLN A 159 6.50 -5.45 -15.50
N VAL A 160 6.34 -5.88 -14.25
CA VAL A 160 6.12 -7.28 -13.92
C VAL A 160 4.72 -7.68 -14.44
N PRO A 161 4.53 -8.88 -15.02
CA PRO A 161 3.19 -9.40 -15.27
C PRO A 161 2.44 -9.63 -13.95
N MET A 162 1.12 -9.36 -13.94
CA MET A 162 0.29 -9.73 -12.79
C MET A 162 0.26 -11.24 -12.58
N PRO A 163 0.11 -11.73 -11.33
CA PRO A 163 -0.15 -13.14 -11.06
C PRO A 163 -1.35 -13.65 -11.88
N SER A 164 -1.16 -14.82 -12.49
CA SER A 164 -2.23 -15.57 -13.16
C SER A 164 -2.53 -16.84 -12.37
N THR A 165 -3.66 -17.50 -12.65
CA THR A 165 -3.98 -18.80 -12.04
C THR A 165 -2.84 -19.81 -12.18
N GLN A 166 -2.14 -19.82 -13.32
CA GLN A 166 -0.99 -20.69 -13.56
C GLN A 166 0.19 -20.32 -12.65
N THR A 167 0.62 -19.06 -12.62
CA THR A 167 1.78 -18.65 -11.80
C THR A 167 1.50 -18.80 -10.31
N ILE A 168 0.25 -18.56 -9.89
CA ILE A 168 -0.21 -18.81 -8.52
C ILE A 168 -0.11 -20.30 -8.19
N SER A 169 -0.61 -21.18 -9.07
CA SER A 169 -0.50 -22.63 -8.89
C SER A 169 0.97 -23.08 -8.79
N ASP A 170 1.81 -22.62 -9.71
CA ASP A 170 3.24 -22.97 -9.73
C ASP A 170 3.95 -22.52 -8.45
N SER A 171 3.60 -21.35 -7.92
CA SER A 171 4.19 -20.81 -6.68
C SER A 171 3.91 -21.63 -5.41
N LYS A 172 2.88 -22.50 -5.44
CA LYS A 172 2.52 -23.41 -4.35
C LYS A 172 3.38 -24.68 -4.35
N THR A 173 4.14 -24.92 -5.42
CA THR A 173 5.02 -26.08 -5.57
C THR A 173 6.49 -25.74 -5.26
N ILE A 174 7.31 -26.76 -5.00
CA ILE A 174 8.75 -26.57 -4.82
C ILE A 174 9.33 -26.15 -6.18
N PRO A 175 10.03 -25.00 -6.30
CA PRO A 175 10.58 -24.55 -7.57
C PRO A 175 11.50 -25.60 -8.18
N ASP A 176 11.33 -25.90 -9.47
CA ASP A 176 12.27 -26.76 -10.18
C ASP A 176 13.64 -26.04 -10.26
N PRO A 177 14.71 -26.61 -9.70
CA PRO A 177 16.04 -26.00 -9.72
C PRO A 177 16.59 -25.79 -11.14
N GLN A 178 16.05 -26.48 -12.16
CA GLN A 178 16.44 -26.29 -13.56
C GLN A 178 15.69 -25.13 -14.23
N GLN A 179 14.56 -24.68 -13.66
CA GLN A 179 13.78 -23.61 -14.24
C GLN A 179 14.49 -22.27 -14.04
N LYS A 180 14.87 -21.63 -15.14
CA LYS A 180 15.47 -20.28 -15.14
C LYS A 180 14.41 -19.24 -14.81
N THR A 181 14.03 -19.15 -13.54
CA THR A 181 13.10 -18.14 -13.05
C THR A 181 13.82 -16.82 -12.85
N ARG A 182 13.23 -15.72 -13.36
CA ARG A 182 13.79 -14.37 -13.23
C ARG A 182 13.80 -13.94 -11.76
N MET A 183 14.91 -13.34 -11.32
CA MET A 183 15.03 -12.74 -10.01
C MET A 183 14.63 -11.26 -10.05
N ALA A 184 14.09 -10.77 -8.94
CA ALA A 184 13.82 -9.35 -8.73
C ALA A 184 14.28 -8.98 -7.31
N LEU A 185 14.93 -7.82 -7.17
CA LEU A 185 15.37 -7.32 -5.89
C LEU A 185 14.25 -6.52 -5.23
N VAL A 186 13.98 -6.83 -3.96
CA VAL A 186 13.21 -5.97 -3.05
C VAL A 186 14.19 -5.43 -2.02
N TYR A 187 14.62 -4.17 -2.16
CA TYR A 187 15.40 -3.51 -1.12
C TYR A 187 14.49 -3.10 0.03
N GLY A 188 14.83 -3.52 1.26
CA GLY A 188 14.00 -3.27 2.44
C GLY A 188 12.87 -4.28 2.62
N GLY A 189 13.12 -5.58 2.42
CA GLY A 189 12.14 -6.66 2.65
C GLY A 189 11.67 -6.79 4.10
N GLY A 190 12.34 -6.12 5.03
CA GLY A 190 11.89 -5.99 6.41
C GLY A 190 10.75 -4.99 6.61
N THR A 191 10.44 -4.14 5.63
CA THR A 191 9.33 -3.17 5.70
C THR A 191 7.98 -3.83 5.41
N ALA A 192 6.87 -3.17 5.76
CA ALA A 192 5.53 -3.69 5.44
C ALA A 192 5.30 -3.84 3.93
N THR A 193 5.71 -2.83 3.14
CA THR A 193 5.60 -2.89 1.67
C THR A 193 6.57 -3.90 1.06
N GLY A 194 7.81 -3.99 1.57
CA GLY A 194 8.79 -4.98 1.10
C GLY A 194 8.34 -6.42 1.37
N ALA A 195 7.80 -6.69 2.56
CA ALA A 195 7.22 -7.99 2.90
C ALA A 195 6.04 -8.37 1.99
N MET A 196 5.19 -7.40 1.63
CA MET A 196 4.12 -7.59 0.64
C MET A 196 4.68 -7.85 -0.77
N ALA A 197 5.69 -7.09 -1.19
CA ALA A 197 6.30 -7.21 -2.51
C ALA A 197 6.95 -8.58 -2.73
N ILE A 198 7.61 -9.14 -1.71
CA ILE A 198 8.19 -10.49 -1.76
C ILE A 198 7.10 -11.52 -2.11
N GLN A 199 5.96 -11.47 -1.41
CA GLN A 199 4.86 -12.40 -1.62
C GLN A 199 4.27 -12.27 -3.03
N VAL A 200 3.98 -11.04 -3.45
CA VAL A 200 3.36 -10.79 -4.77
C VAL A 200 4.31 -11.16 -5.91
N LEU A 201 5.62 -10.89 -5.79
CA LEU A 201 6.61 -11.32 -6.78
C LEU A 201 6.68 -12.84 -6.89
N LYS A 202 6.67 -13.57 -5.76
CA LYS A 202 6.63 -15.03 -5.77
C LYS A 202 5.37 -15.56 -6.48
N LEU A 203 4.20 -14.98 -6.19
CA LEU A 203 2.92 -15.33 -6.83
C LEU A 203 2.89 -14.98 -8.32
N ALA A 204 3.64 -13.95 -8.73
CA ALA A 204 3.85 -13.59 -10.13
C ALA A 204 4.89 -14.48 -10.85
N GLY A 205 5.41 -15.52 -10.19
CA GLY A 205 6.37 -16.46 -10.76
C GLY A 205 7.81 -15.94 -10.80
N PHE A 206 8.18 -14.96 -9.98
CA PHE A 206 9.56 -14.50 -9.82
C PHE A 206 10.22 -15.15 -8.61
N ARG A 207 11.56 -15.07 -8.55
CA ARG A 207 12.36 -15.42 -7.36
C ARG A 207 12.82 -14.13 -6.68
N PRO A 208 12.05 -13.57 -5.73
CA PRO A 208 12.45 -12.36 -5.05
C PRO A 208 13.71 -12.59 -4.21
N ILE A 209 14.71 -11.74 -4.35
CA ILE A 209 15.83 -11.62 -3.41
C ILE A 209 15.67 -10.30 -2.68
N THR A 210 16.17 -10.19 -1.44
CA THR A 210 15.90 -8.99 -0.65
C THR A 210 17.05 -8.56 0.22
N THR A 211 17.13 -7.24 0.46
CA THR A 211 17.93 -6.70 1.55
C THR A 211 17.06 -6.48 2.79
N CYS A 212 17.54 -6.90 3.95
CA CYS A 212 16.88 -6.64 5.22
C CYS A 212 17.86 -6.77 6.39
N SER A 213 17.43 -6.39 7.60
CA SER A 213 18.22 -6.69 8.80
C SER A 213 18.28 -8.21 9.04
N PRO A 214 19.31 -8.73 9.74
CA PRO A 214 19.36 -10.14 10.13
C PRO A 214 18.11 -10.59 10.92
N GLY A 215 17.56 -9.71 11.77
CA GLY A 215 16.33 -9.99 12.53
C GLY A 215 15.07 -10.15 11.67
N SER A 216 15.08 -9.63 10.44
CA SER A 216 13.96 -9.77 9.48
C SER A 216 14.15 -10.92 8.49
N ALA A 217 15.34 -11.52 8.44
CA ALA A 217 15.71 -12.48 7.40
C ALA A 217 14.85 -13.73 7.40
N ALA A 218 14.58 -14.30 8.58
CA ALA A 218 13.75 -15.51 8.70
C ALA A 218 12.32 -15.27 8.16
N ARG A 219 11.71 -14.13 8.50
CA ARG A 219 10.39 -13.76 7.97
C ARG A 219 10.44 -13.53 6.46
N ALA A 220 11.45 -12.84 5.95
CA ALA A 220 11.59 -12.64 4.51
C ALA A 220 11.66 -13.96 3.74
N MET A 221 12.45 -14.94 4.23
CA MET A 221 12.52 -16.28 3.64
C MET A 221 11.18 -17.01 3.71
N HIS A 222 10.49 -16.96 4.85
CA HIS A 222 9.15 -17.53 5.03
C HIS A 222 8.13 -16.96 4.03
N LEU A 223 8.14 -15.65 3.82
CA LEU A 223 7.27 -14.96 2.87
C LEU A 223 7.62 -15.25 1.40
N GLY A 224 8.74 -15.90 1.12
CA GLY A 224 9.09 -16.36 -0.22
C GLY A 224 10.37 -15.79 -0.81
N ALA A 225 11.18 -15.04 -0.04
CA ALA A 225 12.50 -14.63 -0.52
C ALA A 225 13.37 -15.86 -0.81
N ALA A 226 14.09 -15.83 -1.94
CA ALA A 226 15.04 -16.87 -2.34
C ALA A 226 16.41 -16.68 -1.66
N ALA A 227 16.75 -15.44 -1.30
CA ALA A 227 17.95 -15.09 -0.56
C ALA A 227 17.76 -13.74 0.15
N THR A 228 18.47 -13.56 1.27
CA THR A 228 18.50 -12.32 2.05
C THR A 228 19.92 -11.80 2.17
N PHE A 229 20.07 -10.49 2.16
CA PHE A 229 21.35 -9.79 2.26
C PHE A 229 21.27 -8.71 3.34
N ASP A 230 22.27 -8.60 4.20
CA ASP A 230 22.34 -7.49 5.16
C ASP A 230 22.74 -6.21 4.43
N TYR A 231 21.83 -5.23 4.39
CA TYR A 231 22.05 -3.94 3.75
C TYR A 231 23.20 -3.14 4.39
N ARG A 232 23.64 -3.53 5.60
CA ARG A 232 24.77 -2.91 6.30
C ARG A 232 26.12 -3.42 5.81
N SER A 233 26.14 -4.52 5.04
CA SER A 233 27.39 -5.01 4.45
C SER A 233 27.93 -3.97 3.44
N PRO A 234 29.21 -3.59 3.53
CA PRO A 234 29.81 -2.67 2.56
C PRO A 234 29.88 -3.26 1.15
N THR A 235 29.75 -4.58 1.01
CA THR A 235 29.73 -5.29 -0.28
C THR A 235 28.31 -5.70 -0.72
N CYS A 236 27.25 -5.27 -0.01
CA CYS A 236 25.89 -5.75 -0.25
C CYS A 236 25.46 -5.71 -1.73
N GLY A 237 25.71 -4.59 -2.42
CA GLY A 237 25.38 -4.44 -3.84
C GLY A 237 26.21 -5.36 -4.73
N ALA A 238 27.51 -5.46 -4.49
CA ALA A 238 28.40 -6.38 -5.20
C ALA A 238 28.01 -7.86 -4.99
N ASP A 239 27.69 -8.26 -3.77
CA ASP A 239 27.27 -9.62 -3.42
C ASP A 239 25.94 -9.98 -4.11
N LEU A 240 25.00 -9.03 -4.17
CA LEU A 240 23.75 -9.17 -4.94
C LEU A 240 24.01 -9.34 -6.44
N ARG A 241 24.93 -8.55 -7.01
CA ARG A 241 25.30 -8.65 -8.43
C ARG A 241 25.95 -10.00 -8.72
N GLU A 242 26.83 -10.48 -7.86
CA GLU A 242 27.45 -11.80 -8.00
C GLU A 242 26.42 -12.93 -7.89
N HIS A 243 25.55 -12.88 -6.87
CA HIS A 243 24.50 -13.88 -6.67
C HIS A 243 23.57 -14.01 -7.88
N THR A 244 23.31 -12.89 -8.55
CA THR A 244 22.45 -12.84 -9.75
C THR A 244 23.22 -13.06 -11.06
N ALA A 245 24.49 -13.46 -10.97
CA ALA A 245 25.39 -13.63 -12.12
C ALA A 245 25.41 -12.40 -13.04
N ASN A 246 25.37 -11.20 -12.46
CA ASN A 246 25.33 -9.91 -13.14
C ASN A 246 24.12 -9.73 -14.08
N GLY A 247 23.04 -10.48 -13.83
CA GLY A 247 21.82 -10.52 -14.64
C GLY A 247 20.58 -9.93 -13.97
N LEU A 248 20.70 -9.24 -12.83
CA LEU A 248 19.56 -8.61 -12.17
C LEU A 248 19.04 -7.41 -12.98
N GLU A 249 17.77 -7.43 -13.37
CA GLU A 249 17.15 -6.38 -14.19
C GLU A 249 16.13 -5.53 -13.44
N LEU A 250 15.63 -5.98 -12.28
CA LEU A 250 14.52 -5.34 -11.58
C LEU A 250 14.88 -5.10 -10.12
N ALA A 251 14.71 -3.86 -9.66
CA ALA A 251 14.88 -3.47 -8.26
C ALA A 251 13.71 -2.58 -7.80
N LEU A 252 13.01 -3.03 -6.76
CA LEU A 252 12.05 -2.23 -6.00
C LEU A 252 12.72 -1.74 -4.72
N ASP A 253 12.76 -0.43 -4.51
CA ASP A 253 13.35 0.20 -3.34
C ASP A 253 12.29 0.71 -2.37
N CYS A 254 12.09 -0.04 -1.28
CA CYS A 254 11.11 0.28 -0.24
C CYS A 254 11.63 1.23 0.83
N ILE A 255 12.85 1.77 0.70
CA ILE A 255 13.47 2.70 1.66
C ILE A 255 13.66 4.09 1.03
N THR A 256 14.17 4.14 -0.20
CA THR A 256 14.34 5.37 -0.99
C THR A 256 15.16 6.47 -0.28
N ASP A 257 16.39 6.12 0.06
CA ASP A 257 17.43 7.05 0.46
C ASP A 257 18.66 6.94 -0.48
N THR A 258 19.70 7.73 -0.22
CA THR A 258 20.90 7.69 -1.08
C THR A 258 21.63 6.35 -1.01
N ALA A 259 21.64 5.70 0.15
CA ALA A 259 22.37 4.44 0.36
C ALA A 259 21.67 3.26 -0.31
N SER A 260 20.35 3.15 -0.13
CA SER A 260 19.49 2.16 -0.77
C SER A 260 19.51 2.25 -2.29
N MET A 261 19.42 3.47 -2.85
CA MET A 261 19.57 3.68 -4.28
C MET A 261 20.95 3.24 -4.77
N SER A 262 22.03 3.57 -4.05
CA SER A 262 23.39 3.15 -4.40
C SER A 262 23.53 1.63 -4.43
N ILE A 263 23.04 0.93 -3.39
CA ILE A 263 23.08 -0.54 -3.32
C ILE A 263 22.24 -1.15 -4.45
N CYS A 264 21.05 -0.61 -4.75
CA CYS A 264 20.24 -1.10 -5.87
C CYS A 264 20.95 -0.93 -7.22
N TYR A 265 21.61 0.20 -7.46
CA TYR A 265 22.34 0.46 -8.71
C TYR A 265 23.58 -0.43 -8.85
N GLU A 266 24.21 -0.75 -7.72
CA GLU A 266 25.29 -1.72 -7.65
C GLU A 266 24.79 -3.17 -7.77
N ALA A 267 23.57 -3.50 -7.33
CA ALA A 267 23.01 -4.83 -7.52
C ALA A 267 22.60 -5.09 -8.98
N LEU A 268 22.02 -4.08 -9.66
CA LEU A 268 21.53 -4.20 -11.04
C LEU A 268 22.65 -4.59 -12.01
N GLY A 269 22.38 -5.58 -12.85
CA GLY A 269 23.31 -6.15 -13.83
C GLY A 269 23.88 -5.12 -14.80
N SER A 270 25.03 -5.43 -15.39
CA SER A 270 25.77 -4.51 -16.26
C SER A 270 24.98 -4.04 -17.50
N ALA A 271 24.07 -4.87 -18.02
CA ALA A 271 23.19 -4.55 -19.14
C ALA A 271 22.17 -3.45 -18.82
N GLY A 272 21.93 -3.14 -17.53
CA GLY A 272 20.92 -2.19 -17.10
C GLY A 272 19.71 -2.87 -16.48
N GLY A 273 18.60 -2.14 -16.39
CA GLY A 273 17.39 -2.62 -15.74
C GLY A 273 16.42 -1.50 -15.40
N ARG A 274 15.47 -1.79 -14.50
CA ARG A 274 14.49 -0.85 -13.99
C ARG A 274 14.63 -0.77 -12.48
N TYR A 275 14.78 0.46 -11.98
CA TYR A 275 14.77 0.80 -10.56
C TYR A 275 13.47 1.56 -10.28
N VAL A 276 12.68 1.07 -9.33
CA VAL A 276 11.46 1.73 -8.89
C VAL A 276 11.55 1.99 -7.41
N ALA A 277 11.43 3.25 -7.03
CA ALA A 277 11.39 3.69 -5.64
C ALA A 277 9.95 3.89 -5.16
N LEU A 278 9.73 3.73 -3.86
CA LEU A 278 8.46 4.08 -3.22
C LEU A 278 8.35 5.57 -2.86
N ASP A 279 9.38 6.35 -3.17
CA ASP A 279 9.43 7.77 -2.87
C ASP A 279 10.19 8.58 -3.94
N ALA A 280 10.06 9.91 -3.89
CA ALA A 280 10.86 10.77 -4.75
C ALA A 280 12.34 10.72 -4.32
N PHE A 281 13.24 10.47 -5.26
CA PHE A 281 14.69 10.42 -5.04
C PHE A 281 15.40 11.55 -5.79
N PRO A 282 16.57 12.01 -5.31
CA PRO A 282 17.35 13.04 -6.00
C PRO A 282 17.94 12.50 -7.31
N LEU A 283 17.77 13.24 -8.41
CA LEU A 283 18.30 12.88 -9.74
C LEU A 283 19.81 12.60 -9.74
N ARG A 284 20.58 13.19 -8.81
CA ARG A 284 22.02 12.94 -8.68
C ARG A 284 22.37 11.49 -8.32
N GLY A 285 21.45 10.75 -7.70
CA GLY A 285 21.63 9.32 -7.42
C GLY A 285 21.52 8.43 -8.66
N HIS A 286 20.94 8.94 -9.75
CA HIS A 286 20.81 8.21 -11.01
C HIS A 286 22.12 8.26 -11.82
N THR A 287 23.02 7.32 -11.56
CA THR A 287 24.40 7.32 -12.10
C THR A 287 24.59 6.50 -13.38
N ARG A 288 23.62 5.65 -13.73
CA ARG A 288 23.71 4.70 -14.86
C ARG A 288 22.60 4.91 -15.88
N ARG A 289 22.94 5.43 -17.06
CA ARG A 289 21.99 5.63 -18.18
C ARG A 289 21.26 4.36 -18.63
N SER A 290 21.84 3.18 -18.38
CA SER A 290 21.22 1.89 -18.71
C SER A 290 20.11 1.48 -17.73
N VAL A 291 19.89 2.22 -16.64
CA VAL A 291 18.85 1.93 -15.64
C VAL A 291 17.69 2.89 -15.84
N ALA A 292 16.50 2.42 -16.19
CA ALA A 292 15.30 3.25 -16.15
C ALA A 292 14.89 3.44 -14.69
N ALA A 293 14.90 4.68 -14.19
CA ALA A 293 14.60 4.99 -12.79
C ALA A 293 13.28 5.74 -12.68
N GLU A 294 12.34 5.19 -11.92
CA GLU A 294 11.01 5.76 -11.68
C GLU A 294 10.67 5.70 -10.19
N TRP A 295 9.68 6.47 -9.75
CA TRP A 295 9.13 6.37 -8.41
C TRP A 295 7.61 6.39 -8.44
N VAL A 296 7.01 5.76 -7.44
CA VAL A 296 5.57 5.59 -7.35
C VAL A 296 4.97 6.57 -6.34
N CYS A 297 3.94 7.29 -6.79
CA CYS A 297 3.01 7.96 -5.88
C CYS A 297 1.69 7.19 -5.92
N THR A 298 1.43 6.33 -4.92
CA THR A 298 0.27 5.43 -4.94
C THR A 298 -1.07 6.18 -5.06
N TYR A 299 -1.16 7.44 -4.65
CA TYR A 299 -2.39 8.25 -4.79
C TYR A 299 -2.81 8.52 -6.24
N THR A 300 -1.89 8.39 -7.20
CA THR A 300 -2.23 8.46 -8.63
C THR A 300 -3.17 7.33 -9.08
N GLN A 301 -3.28 6.23 -8.30
CA GLN A 301 -4.23 5.14 -8.53
C GLN A 301 -5.68 5.62 -8.56
N PHE A 302 -5.99 6.76 -7.93
CA PHE A 302 -7.36 7.29 -7.92
C PHE A 302 -7.74 7.95 -9.25
N GLY A 303 -6.79 8.16 -10.17
CA GLY A 303 -7.05 8.76 -11.48
C GLY A 303 -7.24 10.28 -11.44
N HIS A 304 -6.97 10.91 -10.31
CA HIS A 304 -7.02 12.35 -10.11
C HIS A 304 -5.62 12.93 -9.91
N ALA A 305 -5.49 14.25 -10.04
CA ALA A 305 -4.24 14.94 -9.73
C ALA A 305 -3.91 14.85 -8.24
N VAL A 306 -2.61 14.80 -7.93
CA VAL A 306 -2.09 14.91 -6.56
C VAL A 306 -1.63 16.35 -6.36
N ALA A 307 -2.29 17.09 -5.47
CA ALA A 307 -2.05 18.52 -5.26
C ALA A 307 -1.10 18.83 -4.08
N TRP A 308 -0.24 17.89 -3.71
CA TRP A 308 0.79 18.08 -2.68
C TRP A 308 1.91 19.01 -3.14
N VAL A 309 2.78 19.41 -2.21
CA VAL A 309 3.94 20.26 -2.52
C VAL A 309 4.91 19.49 -3.43
N PRO A 310 5.59 20.15 -4.39
CA PRO A 310 6.63 19.50 -5.20
C PRO A 310 7.66 18.73 -4.35
N PRO A 311 8.14 17.56 -4.80
CA PRO A 311 7.91 16.96 -6.12
C PRO A 311 6.64 16.09 -6.24
N TYR A 312 5.73 16.13 -5.25
CA TYR A 312 4.54 15.28 -5.22
C TYR A 312 3.31 15.91 -5.89
N ASN A 313 3.44 17.11 -6.47
CA ASN A 313 2.41 17.68 -7.33
C ASN A 313 2.40 16.93 -8.67
N LEU A 314 1.45 16.03 -8.86
CA LEU A 314 1.38 15.18 -10.05
C LEU A 314 0.06 15.41 -10.78
N ASP A 315 0.13 15.51 -12.11
CA ASP A 315 -1.05 15.43 -12.96
C ASP A 315 -1.76 14.09 -12.79
N ALA A 316 -3.04 14.05 -13.14
CA ALA A 316 -3.80 12.81 -13.18
C ALA A 316 -3.10 11.77 -14.08
N ARG A 317 -3.02 10.52 -13.61
CA ARG A 317 -2.44 9.40 -14.37
C ARG A 317 -3.50 8.34 -14.64
N PRO A 318 -4.29 8.46 -15.74
CA PRO A 318 -5.35 7.50 -16.06
C PRO A 318 -4.86 6.06 -16.19
N ARG A 319 -3.61 5.85 -16.66
CA ARG A 319 -3.02 4.51 -16.76
C ARG A 319 -2.78 3.87 -15.39
N ASP A 320 -2.39 4.66 -14.39
CA ASP A 320 -2.19 4.16 -13.03
C ASP A 320 -3.52 3.71 -12.43
N ARG A 321 -4.61 4.44 -12.71
CA ARG A 321 -5.97 4.03 -12.37
C ARG A 321 -6.37 2.70 -13.02
N GLU A 322 -6.13 2.56 -14.32
CA GLU A 322 -6.46 1.33 -15.06
C GLU A 322 -5.71 0.11 -14.52
N ILE A 323 -4.40 0.23 -14.27
CA ILE A 323 -3.60 -0.84 -13.68
C ILE A 323 -4.04 -1.14 -12.26
N ALA A 324 -4.37 -0.13 -11.46
CA ALA A 324 -4.89 -0.34 -10.11
C ALA A 324 -6.20 -1.11 -10.14
N GLU A 325 -7.16 -0.73 -10.98
CA GLU A 325 -8.43 -1.46 -11.13
C GLU A 325 -8.20 -2.94 -11.48
N ALA A 326 -7.32 -3.23 -12.45
CA ALA A 326 -6.96 -4.61 -12.80
C ALA A 326 -6.28 -5.35 -11.65
N TRP A 327 -5.39 -4.69 -10.90
CA TRP A 327 -4.74 -5.29 -9.74
C TRP A 327 -5.72 -5.60 -8.62
N TYR A 328 -6.69 -4.72 -8.34
CA TYR A 328 -7.66 -4.93 -7.26
C TYR A 328 -8.48 -6.20 -7.47
N VAL A 329 -8.76 -6.58 -8.73
CA VAL A 329 -9.40 -7.85 -9.09
C VAL A 329 -8.53 -9.04 -8.67
N VAL A 330 -7.26 -9.06 -9.10
CA VAL A 330 -6.33 -10.16 -8.78
C VAL A 330 -6.07 -10.22 -7.28
N ALA A 331 -5.83 -9.07 -6.65
CA ALA A 331 -5.54 -8.98 -5.23
C ALA A 331 -6.70 -9.46 -4.36
N GLN A 332 -7.97 -9.24 -4.77
CA GLN A 332 -9.13 -9.82 -4.09
C GLN A 332 -9.04 -11.35 -4.05
N GLN A 333 -8.71 -11.99 -5.17
CA GLN A 333 -8.57 -13.46 -5.23
C GLN A 333 -7.45 -13.95 -4.31
N LEU A 334 -6.30 -13.27 -4.31
CA LEU A 334 -5.17 -13.63 -3.45
C LEU A 334 -5.52 -13.53 -1.96
N VAL A 335 -6.27 -12.50 -1.57
CA VAL A 335 -6.72 -12.29 -0.19
C VAL A 335 -7.78 -13.32 0.20
N ASP A 336 -8.75 -13.61 -0.68
CA ASP A 336 -9.81 -14.59 -0.45
C ASP A 336 -9.25 -16.02 -0.30
N GLU A 337 -8.22 -16.37 -1.08
CA GLU A 337 -7.52 -17.66 -0.99
C GLU A 337 -6.50 -17.75 0.17
N GLY A 338 -6.29 -16.65 0.92
CA GLY A 338 -5.31 -16.62 2.01
C GLY A 338 -3.86 -16.75 1.54
N LEU A 339 -3.55 -16.32 0.32
CA LEU A 339 -2.20 -16.40 -0.28
C LEU A 339 -1.28 -15.24 0.10
N ILE A 340 -1.82 -14.24 0.78
CA ILE A 340 -1.08 -13.10 1.31
C ILE A 340 -1.15 -13.14 2.83
N GLU A 341 0.01 -13.25 3.46
CA GLU A 341 0.17 -13.09 4.89
C GLU A 341 0.27 -11.59 5.25
N PRO A 342 -0.63 -11.09 6.11
CA PRO A 342 -0.56 -9.73 6.63
C PRO A 342 0.76 -9.46 7.37
N TYR A 343 1.20 -8.20 7.35
CA TYR A 343 2.38 -7.79 8.10
C TYR A 343 2.09 -7.81 9.62
N PRO A 344 3.07 -8.05 10.51
CA PRO A 344 2.82 -8.08 11.94
C PRO A 344 2.22 -6.76 12.40
N LYS A 345 1.30 -6.83 13.37
CA LYS A 345 0.60 -5.66 13.88
C LYS A 345 0.64 -5.58 15.40
N GLU A 346 0.48 -4.36 15.90
CA GLU A 346 0.23 -4.07 17.32
C GLU A 346 -1.10 -3.32 17.42
N ASP A 347 -2.06 -3.93 18.11
CA ASP A 347 -3.34 -3.30 18.41
C ASP A 347 -3.14 -2.28 19.53
N ARG A 348 -3.53 -1.04 19.25
CA ARG A 348 -3.47 0.09 20.19
C ARG A 348 -4.86 0.41 20.73
N THR A 349 -4.90 1.19 21.81
CA THR A 349 -6.13 1.70 22.41
C THR A 349 -6.24 3.22 22.24
N GLY A 350 -7.39 3.80 22.56
CA GLY A 350 -7.62 5.26 22.52
C GLY A 350 -8.24 5.80 21.23
N GLY A 351 -8.52 4.94 20.24
CA GLY A 351 -9.19 5.30 19.00
C GLY A 351 -8.56 6.48 18.27
N LEU A 352 -9.36 7.32 17.62
CA LEU A 352 -8.90 8.48 16.86
C LEU A 352 -8.04 9.45 17.70
N ALA A 353 -8.31 9.58 18.99
CA ALA A 353 -7.55 10.47 19.88
C ALA A 353 -6.08 10.06 20.05
N ALA A 354 -5.76 8.77 19.88
CA ALA A 354 -4.40 8.25 20.00
C ALA A 354 -3.66 8.14 18.66
N VAL A 355 -4.37 8.27 17.52
CA VAL A 355 -3.78 8.10 16.18
C VAL A 355 -2.68 9.13 15.92
N GLY A 356 -2.87 10.40 16.34
CA GLY A 356 -1.87 11.45 16.13
C GLY A 356 -0.53 11.18 16.84
N GLU A 357 -0.55 10.54 18.01
CA GLU A 357 0.67 10.09 18.68
C GLU A 357 1.34 8.95 17.91
N GLY A 358 0.57 7.96 17.49
CA GLY A 358 1.07 6.85 16.67
C GLY A 358 1.69 7.32 15.36
N MET A 359 1.10 8.33 14.71
CA MET A 359 1.62 8.93 13.48
C MET A 359 3.02 9.51 13.71
N ARG A 360 3.21 10.23 14.83
CA ARG A 360 4.52 10.78 15.20
C ARG A 360 5.54 9.69 15.51
N ALA A 361 5.15 8.64 16.23
CA ALA A 361 6.04 7.53 16.57
C ALA A 361 6.53 6.78 15.32
N VAL A 362 5.62 6.50 14.37
CA VAL A 362 5.97 5.90 13.07
C VAL A 362 6.87 6.85 12.27
N TRP A 363 6.54 8.14 12.19
CA TRP A 363 7.33 9.11 11.43
C TRP A 363 8.75 9.30 11.96
N LYS A 364 8.95 9.22 13.28
CA LYS A 364 10.27 9.29 13.93
C LYS A 364 11.07 7.98 13.86
N GLY A 365 10.51 6.91 13.30
CA GLY A 365 11.17 5.61 13.23
C GLY A 365 11.24 4.85 14.56
N GLU A 366 10.37 5.20 15.52
CA GLU A 366 10.31 4.55 16.84
C GLU A 366 9.59 3.19 16.78
N ILE A 367 8.87 2.93 15.68
CA ILE A 367 8.15 1.68 15.43
C ILE A 367 8.92 0.83 14.41
N SER A 368 9.23 -0.41 14.78
CA SER A 368 9.95 -1.35 13.92
C SER A 368 9.31 -2.73 13.95
N GLY A 369 9.30 -3.39 12.79
CA GLY A 369 8.85 -4.77 12.61
C GLY A 369 7.35 -5.00 12.72
N ARG A 370 6.55 -3.93 12.77
CA ARG A 370 5.08 -4.00 12.90
C ARG A 370 4.36 -2.75 12.40
N LYS A 371 3.08 -2.90 12.04
CA LYS A 371 2.14 -1.79 11.84
C LYS A 371 1.33 -1.53 13.11
N LEU A 372 0.94 -0.28 13.33
CA LEU A 372 0.02 0.08 14.42
C LEU A 372 -1.41 0.07 13.90
N ALA A 373 -2.33 -0.53 14.64
CA ALA A 373 -3.75 -0.56 14.33
C ALA A 373 -4.57 0.00 15.50
N TYR A 374 -5.60 0.80 15.20
CA TYR A 374 -6.42 1.50 16.18
C TYR A 374 -7.90 1.18 15.93
N PRO A 375 -8.55 0.44 16.83
CA PRO A 375 -10.01 0.28 16.85
C PRO A 375 -10.69 1.65 17.00
N ILE A 376 -11.64 1.93 16.12
CA ILE A 376 -12.41 3.19 16.08
C ILE A 376 -13.84 2.97 16.54
N ALA A 377 -14.43 1.83 16.21
CA ALA A 377 -15.81 1.49 16.54
C ALA A 377 -15.90 0.10 17.18
N GLU A 378 -17.02 -0.17 17.86
CA GLU A 378 -17.25 -1.41 18.61
C GLU A 378 -17.14 -2.65 17.72
N GLU A 379 -17.44 -2.53 16.43
CA GLU A 379 -17.36 -3.62 15.46
C GLU A 379 -15.95 -4.21 15.31
N CYS A 380 -14.93 -3.52 15.78
CA CYS A 380 -13.55 -4.02 15.75
C CYS A 380 -13.25 -5.12 16.79
N TYR A 381 -14.10 -5.26 17.82
CA TYR A 381 -13.87 -6.16 18.96
C TYR A 381 -14.53 -7.53 18.81
#